data_AF-A0A523TBN9-F1
#
_entry.id   AF-A0A523TBN9-F1
#
_cell.length_a   1.000
_cell.length_b   1.000
_cell.length_c   1.000
_cell.angle_alpha   90.00
_cell.angle_beta   90.00
_cell.angle_gamma   90.00
#
_symmetry.space_group_name_H-M   'P 1'
#
loop_
_entity.id
_entity.type
_entity.pdbx_description
1 polymer ?
#
loop_
_entity_poly.entity_id
_entity_poly.type
_entity_poly.pdbx_seq_one_letter_code
_entity_poly.pdbx_strand_id
1 'polypeptide(L)'
;RVAAGRPASHIGRFALTSFMLSIGMTVEDVFKFFRSVSDFNERMTRYQVEHIAGTRGSGTKYTPPNCATLRTHGICISPEPECRGAVNPLVCYKRKLQTLPEEETSTDDN
;
A
#
# COMPACT_ATOMS: atom_id res chain seq x y z
N ARG A 1 -5.99 7.32 6.14
CA ARG A 1 -6.18 8.36 5.10
C ARG A 1 -4.82 8.80 4.59
N VAL A 2 -4.47 8.46 3.35
CA VAL A 2 -3.26 9.01 2.68
C VAL A 2 -3.63 10.16 1.73
N ALA A 3 -4.90 10.27 1.32
CA ALA A 3 -5.38 11.26 0.35
C ALA A 3 -6.00 12.54 0.96
N ALA A 4 -5.66 12.93 2.19
CA ALA A 4 -6.31 14.09 2.83
C ALA A 4 -5.35 14.90 3.69
N GLY A 5 -4.28 15.43 3.08
CA GLY A 5 -3.42 16.50 3.64
C GLY A 5 -2.85 16.27 5.05
N ARG A 6 -2.95 15.05 5.58
CA ARG A 6 -2.53 14.66 6.92
C ARG A 6 -1.44 13.62 6.76
N PRO A 7 -0.31 13.73 7.50
CA PRO A 7 0.73 12.71 7.49
C PRO A 7 0.08 11.35 7.75
N ALA A 8 0.28 10.42 6.83
CA ALA A 8 -0.15 9.05 7.05
C ALA A 8 0.48 8.56 8.36
N SER A 9 -0.34 8.03 9.27
CA SER A 9 0.15 7.48 10.54
C SER A 9 1.25 6.45 10.27
N HIS A 10 2.17 6.23 11.22
CA HIS A 10 3.27 5.27 11.06
C HIS A 10 2.77 3.90 10.57
N ILE A 11 1.67 3.43 11.16
CA ILE A 11 1.00 2.19 10.75
C ILE A 11 0.35 2.27 9.36
N GLY A 12 -0.20 3.43 8.97
CA GLY A 12 -0.75 3.65 7.64
C GLY A 12 0.30 3.65 6.55
N ARG A 13 1.46 4.28 6.79
CA ARG A 13 2.62 4.24 5.87
C ARG A 13 3.11 2.80 5.73
N PHE A 14 3.32 2.10 6.84
CA PHE A 14 3.74 0.70 6.83
C PHE A 14 2.78 -0.20 6.04
N ALA A 15 1.47 -0.10 6.34
CA ALA A 15 0.45 -0.91 5.69
C ALA A 15 0.39 -0.67 4.18
N LEU A 16 0.49 0.60 3.74
CA LEU A 16 0.45 0.94 2.32
C LEU A 16 1.73 0.50 1.60
N THR A 17 2.91 0.79 2.16
CA THR A 17 4.20 0.40 1.58
C THR A 17 4.29 -1.12 1.40
N SER A 18 4.02 -1.88 2.46
CA SER A 18 4.07 -3.35 2.40
C SER A 18 3.06 -3.93 1.41
N PHE A 19 1.89 -3.29 1.25
CA PHE A 19 0.88 -3.69 0.27
C PHE A 19 1.35 -3.45 -1.15
N MET A 20 1.81 -2.24 -1.46
CA MET A 20 2.32 -1.87 -2.79
C MET A 20 3.48 -2.78 -3.23
N LEU A 21 4.44 -3.05 -2.34
CA LEU A 21 5.54 -3.95 -2.61
C LEU A 21 5.06 -5.40 -2.83
N SER A 22 3.99 -5.82 -2.13
CA SER A 22 3.44 -7.17 -2.28
C SER A 22 2.68 -7.39 -3.59
N ILE A 23 2.11 -6.32 -4.17
CA ILE A 23 1.44 -6.37 -5.48
C ILE A 23 2.41 -6.16 -6.66
N GLY A 24 3.70 -6.00 -6.40
CA GLY A 24 4.75 -5.96 -7.42
C GLY A 24 5.34 -4.59 -7.73
N MET A 25 4.93 -3.53 -7.04
CA MET A 25 5.57 -2.21 -7.20
C MET A 25 7.02 -2.24 -6.71
N THR A 26 7.90 -1.51 -7.37
CA THR A 26 9.30 -1.42 -6.96
C THR A 26 9.48 -0.44 -5.79
N VAL A 27 10.63 -0.52 -5.11
CA VAL A 27 11.02 0.46 -4.07
C VAL A 27 10.96 1.89 -4.62
N GLU A 28 11.38 2.08 -5.87
CA GLU A 28 11.40 3.38 -6.52
C GLU A 28 9.99 3.90 -6.82
N ASP A 29 9.07 3.04 -7.29
CA ASP A 29 7.68 3.42 -7.55
C ASP A 29 6.97 3.85 -6.26
N VAL A 30 7.17 3.08 -5.18
CA VAL A 30 6.58 3.39 -3.88
C VAL A 30 7.17 4.67 -3.29
N PHE A 31 8.48 4.89 -3.45
CA PHE A 31 9.14 6.12 -3.02
C PHE A 31 8.60 7.35 -3.78
N LYS A 32 8.46 7.25 -5.11
CA LYS A 32 7.85 8.31 -5.95
C LYS A 32 6.40 8.58 -5.55
N PHE A 33 5.62 7.56 -5.22
CA PHE A 33 4.26 7.73 -4.72
C PHE A 33 4.22 8.56 -3.43
N PHE A 34 5.08 8.26 -2.44
CA PHE A 34 5.08 9.03 -1.19
C PHE A 34 5.57 10.48 -1.36
N ARG A 35 6.41 10.74 -2.37
CA ARG A 35 6.85 12.08 -2.74
C ARG A 35 5.70 12.96 -3.24
N SER A 36 4.68 12.38 -3.87
CA SER A 36 3.55 13.16 -4.44
C SER A 36 2.40 13.40 -3.46
N VAL A 37 2.29 12.65 -2.36
CA VAL A 37 1.10 12.65 -1.48
C VAL A 37 1.34 13.09 -0.03
N SER A 38 2.58 13.41 0.37
CA SER A 38 2.88 13.72 1.78
C SER A 38 3.97 14.78 1.97
N ASP A 39 3.99 15.38 3.16
CA ASP A 39 5.09 16.23 3.61
C ASP A 39 6.36 15.35 3.71
N PHE A 40 7.28 15.58 2.77
CA PHE A 40 8.23 14.57 2.33
C PHE A 40 9.63 14.82 2.90
N ASN A 41 10.06 13.95 3.81
CA ASN A 41 11.48 13.77 4.10
C ASN A 41 12.03 12.63 3.24
N GLU A 42 12.81 13.00 2.22
CA GLU A 42 13.40 12.09 1.23
C GLU A 42 14.19 10.95 1.87
N ARG A 43 15.15 11.29 2.73
CA ARG A 43 16.05 10.33 3.35
C ARG A 43 15.31 9.34 4.23
N MET A 44 14.38 9.83 5.05
CA MET A 44 13.60 8.99 5.95
C MET A 44 12.64 8.09 5.17
N THR A 45 11.95 8.63 4.16
CA THR A 45 11.01 7.86 3.35
C THR A 45 11.70 6.74 2.60
N ARG A 46 12.85 7.03 1.96
CA ARG A 46 13.65 6.01 1.26
C ARG A 46 14.08 4.89 2.20
N TYR A 47 14.60 5.25 3.37
CA TYR A 47 14.99 4.27 4.39
C TYR A 47 13.80 3.39 4.82
N GLN A 48 12.62 3.98 5.07
CA GLN A 48 11.43 3.23 5.44
C GLN A 48 10.99 2.24 4.35
N VAL A 49 10.98 2.67 3.09
CA VAL A 49 10.56 1.80 1.97
C VAL A 49 11.56 0.65 1.78
N GLU A 50 12.86 0.93 1.78
CA GLU A 50 13.91 -0.09 1.67
C GLU A 50 13.89 -1.08 2.83
N HIS A 51 13.68 -0.60 4.06
CA HIS A 51 13.55 -1.46 5.23
C HIS A 51 12.34 -2.40 5.09
N ILE A 52 11.19 -1.89 4.66
CA ILE A 52 9.98 -2.71 4.47
C ILE A 52 10.16 -3.71 3.32
N ALA A 53 10.90 -3.32 2.27
CA ALA A 53 11.25 -4.19 1.15
C ALA A 53 12.27 -5.28 1.50
N GLY A 54 12.92 -5.21 2.66
CA GLY A 54 13.97 -6.13 3.08
C GLY A 54 15.33 -5.85 2.40
N THR A 55 15.51 -4.68 1.79
CA THR A 55 16.81 -4.28 1.20
C THR A 55 17.68 -3.48 2.17
N ARG A 56 17.18 -3.23 3.40
CA ARG A 56 17.91 -2.61 4.51
C ARG A 56 17.58 -3.26 5.86
N GLY A 57 18.45 -3.01 6.85
CA GLY A 57 18.26 -3.48 8.23
C GLY A 57 18.43 -4.99 8.35
N SER A 58 17.46 -5.68 8.95
CA SER A 58 17.48 -7.14 9.16
C SER A 58 17.33 -7.96 7.87
N GLY A 59 17.00 -7.33 6.73
CA GLY A 59 16.69 -8.03 5.49
C GLY A 59 15.29 -8.66 5.46
N THR A 60 14.45 -8.39 6.48
CA THR A 60 13.09 -8.93 6.53
C THR A 60 12.20 -8.26 5.49
N LYS A 61 11.68 -9.03 4.55
CA LYS A 61 10.62 -8.56 3.64
C LYS A 61 9.28 -8.61 4.38
N TYR A 62 8.70 -7.45 4.63
CA TYR A 62 7.45 -7.35 5.38
C TYR A 62 6.23 -7.52 4.48
N THR A 63 5.19 -8.14 5.02
CA THR A 63 3.88 -8.28 4.39
C THR A 63 2.85 -7.35 5.03
N PRO A 64 1.73 -7.06 4.34
CA PRO A 64 0.70 -6.18 4.87
C PRO A 64 0.08 -6.74 6.14
N PRO A 65 -0.27 -5.87 7.11
CA PRO A 65 -1.03 -6.31 8.28
C PRO A 65 -2.39 -6.89 7.86
N ASN A 66 -2.88 -7.82 8.67
CA ASN A 66 -4.17 -8.47 8.42
C ASN A 66 -5.34 -7.47 8.54
N CYS A 67 -6.50 -7.85 7.99
CA CYS A 67 -7.68 -6.97 7.98
C CYS A 67 -8.15 -6.58 9.39
N ALA A 68 -7.97 -7.45 10.39
CA ALA A 68 -8.32 -7.13 11.78
C ALA A 68 -7.46 -5.98 12.32
N THR A 69 -6.15 -6.04 12.10
CA THR A 69 -5.19 -5.00 12.48
C THR A 69 -5.51 -3.68 11.78
N LEU A 70 -5.79 -3.73 10.47
CA LEU A 70 -6.18 -2.54 9.70
C LEU A 70 -7.46 -1.88 10.23
N ARG A 71 -8.43 -2.66 10.70
CA ARG A 71 -9.66 -2.15 11.33
C ARG A 71 -9.36 -1.52 12.69
N THR A 72 -8.57 -2.19 13.54
CA THR A 72 -8.18 -1.65 14.86
C THR A 72 -7.49 -0.28 14.74
N HIS A 73 -6.69 -0.08 13.70
CA HIS A 73 -6.01 1.19 13.45
C HIS A 73 -6.80 2.18 12.58
N GLY A 74 -8.07 1.90 12.26
CA GLY A 74 -8.92 2.80 11.47
C GLY A 74 -8.43 3.05 10.03
N ILE A 75 -7.61 2.14 9.49
CA ILE A 75 -7.10 2.19 8.11
C ILE A 75 -8.16 1.65 7.14
N CYS A 76 -8.88 0.59 7.55
CA CYS A 76 -9.99 0.03 6.78
C CYS A 76 -11.28 0.77 7.14
N ILE A 77 -11.64 1.78 6.33
CA ILE A 77 -12.75 2.71 6.62
C ILE A 77 -14.11 2.16 6.11
N SER A 78 -14.10 1.34 5.06
CA SER A 78 -15.28 0.65 4.56
C SER A 78 -14.83 -0.63 3.86
N PRO A 79 -15.15 -1.84 4.38
CA PRO A 79 -14.83 -3.07 3.69
C PRO A 79 -15.75 -3.20 2.46
N GLU A 80 -15.16 -3.19 1.28
CA GLU A 80 -15.89 -3.52 0.05
C GLU A 80 -16.46 -4.96 0.15
N PRO A 81 -17.58 -5.28 -0.53
CA PRO A 81 -18.16 -6.63 -0.51
C PRO A 81 -17.14 -7.75 -0.81
N GLU A 82 -16.19 -7.49 -1.70
CA GLU A 82 -15.10 -8.36 -2.11
C GLU A 82 -14.13 -8.66 -0.96
N CYS A 83 -13.99 -7.72 -0.02
CA CYS A 83 -13.20 -7.89 1.20
C CYS A 83 -13.91 -8.74 2.27
N ARG A 84 -15.19 -9.13 2.09
CA ARG A 84 -15.93 -9.89 3.11
C ARG A 84 -15.27 -11.25 3.37
N GLY A 85 -14.93 -11.52 4.63
CA GLY A 85 -14.21 -12.73 5.02
C GLY A 85 -12.76 -12.80 4.55
N ALA A 86 -12.20 -11.73 3.97
CA ALA A 86 -10.79 -11.69 3.60
C ALA A 86 -9.90 -11.56 4.85
N VAL A 87 -8.89 -12.43 4.96
CA VAL A 87 -7.94 -12.44 6.08
C VAL A 87 -6.95 -11.28 6.03
N ASN A 88 -6.56 -10.83 4.84
CA ASN A 88 -5.59 -9.77 4.62
C ASN A 88 -5.97 -8.95 3.37
N PRO A 89 -5.40 -7.74 3.19
CA PRO A 89 -5.77 -6.87 2.07
C PRO A 89 -5.41 -7.45 0.69
N LEU A 90 -4.44 -8.34 0.59
CA LEU A 90 -4.07 -8.99 -0.68
C LEU A 90 -5.18 -9.92 -1.19
N VAL A 91 -5.86 -10.63 -0.27
CA VAL A 91 -7.03 -11.46 -0.62
C VAL A 91 -8.17 -10.59 -1.15
N CYS A 92 -8.41 -9.43 -0.53
CA CYS A 92 -9.42 -8.51 -1.04
C CYS A 92 -9.04 -7.98 -2.43
N TYR A 93 -7.79 -7.53 -2.60
CA TYR A 93 -7.30 -7.03 -3.88
C TYR A 93 -7.42 -8.07 -5.00
N LYS A 94 -7.05 -9.32 -4.73
CA LYS A 94 -7.19 -10.42 -5.70
C LYS A 94 -8.63 -10.65 -6.11
N ARG A 95 -9.58 -10.63 -5.17
CA ARG A 95 -11.02 -10.79 -5.47
C ARG A 95 -11.55 -9.62 -6.27
N LYS A 96 -11.11 -8.40 -5.94
CA LYS A 96 -11.47 -7.19 -6.70
C LYS A 96 -10.99 -7.27 -8.15
N LEU A 97 -9.77 -7.74 -8.38
CA LEU A 97 -9.27 -7.97 -9.74
C LEU A 97 -10.10 -8.98 -10.55
N GLN A 98 -10.80 -9.91 -9.88
CA GLN A 98 -11.69 -10.88 -10.55
C GLN A 98 -13.07 -10.31 -10.86
N THR A 99 -13.47 -9.24 -10.18
CA THR A 99 -14.78 -8.61 -10.34
C THR A 99 -14.73 -7.30 -11.12
N LEU A 100 -13.53 -6.78 -11.41
CA LEU A 100 -13.36 -5.60 -12.25
C LEU A 100 -13.74 -5.94 -13.71
N PRO A 101 -14.69 -5.20 -14.32
CA PRO A 101 -14.83 -5.23 -15.77
C PRO A 101 -13.52 -4.72 -16.40
N GLU A 102 -13.12 -5.28 -17.54
CA GLU A 102 -11.96 -4.82 -18.31
C GLU A 102 -12.20 -3.34 -18.70
N GLU A 103 -11.61 -2.40 -17.97
CA GLU A 103 -11.53 -1.02 -18.43
C GLU A 103 -10.32 -0.91 -19.36
N GLU A 104 -10.62 -0.62 -20.63
CA GLU A 104 -9.66 -0.48 -21.71
C GLU A 104 -8.53 0.46 -21.30
N THR A 105 -7.30 -0.02 -21.42
CA THR A 105 -6.09 0.81 -21.31
C THR A 105 -6.14 1.86 -22.41
N SER A 106 -6.52 3.09 -22.09
CA SER A 106 -6.28 4.24 -22.95
C SER A 106 -4.76 4.45 -23.02
N THR A 107 -4.17 3.85 -24.06
CA THR A 107 -2.85 4.19 -24.57
C THR A 107 -2.91 5.63 -25.08
N ASP A 108 -2.58 6.60 -24.25
CA ASP A 108 -2.21 7.94 -24.73
C ASP A 108 -0.73 7.90 -25.15
N ASP A 109 -0.48 7.30 -26.31
CA ASP A 109 0.65 7.64 -27.18
C ASP A 109 0.11 8.63 -28.24
N ASN A 110 0.43 9.92 -28.09
CA ASN A 110 0.89 10.84 -29.16
C ASN A 110 1.06 12.28 -28.63
#